data_AF-A6T9D5-F1
#
_entry.id   AF-A6T9D5-F1
#
_cell.length_a   1.000
_cell.length_b   1.000
_cell.length_c   1.000
_cell.angle_alpha   90.00
_cell.angle_beta   90.00
_cell.angle_gamma   90.00
#
_symmetry.space_group_name_H-M   'P 1'
#
loop_
_entity.id
_entity.type
_entity.pdbx_description
1 polymer ?
#
loop_
_entity_poly.entity_id
_entity_poly.type
_entity_poly.pdbx_seq_one_letter_code
_entity_poly.pdbx_strand_id
1 'polypeptide(L)'
;MNPASKKNILVLAALGAAALAAASYGAYWWHTGRFMQTTDDAYVGGDISAISSKVSGYIQQLAVQDNMAVKKGDLLIRIDDRDYRAALAKAAGEVAAQQAALADIQATRQLQQATITGSAASLLAATAATEKLANDNRRYNALAASSAISAQIRDNASADYRRAHAEQEKAKADKTVAERQLAVLDARQQQILAALAQAQANLEIARLNLSYTDIRAPFDGVIGNRRAWSGSFVSSGTQLLSLVPAHGLWIDANFKENQLAHMRAGQPVTIVADVLPNHTFKGHVASLAPATGSRFSILPAENATGNFTKIVQRVPVRIALEGDGAKLDVLRPGLSVIVTVNEKSPR
;
A
#
# COMPACT_ATOMS: atom_id res chain seq x y z
N MET A 1 -64.25 63.55 28.19
CA MET A 1 -63.08 62.68 27.95
C MET A 1 -62.63 62.87 26.51
N ASN A 2 -61.55 63.62 26.29
CA ASN A 2 -61.20 64.18 24.97
C ASN A 2 -60.52 63.12 24.07
N PRO A 3 -61.00 62.86 22.84
CA PRO A 3 -60.43 61.86 21.94
C PRO A 3 -59.01 62.20 21.43
N ALA A 4 -58.56 63.45 21.64
CA ALA A 4 -57.21 63.90 21.29
C ALA A 4 -56.10 63.34 22.21
N SER A 5 -56.38 63.04 23.49
CA SER A 5 -55.32 62.54 24.40
C SER A 5 -55.02 61.05 24.19
N LYS A 6 -56.02 60.22 23.83
CA LYS A 6 -55.82 58.81 23.48
C LYS A 6 -54.99 58.65 22.20
N LYS A 7 -55.16 59.56 21.22
CA LYS A 7 -54.38 59.57 19.98
C LYS A 7 -52.91 59.91 20.23
N ASN A 8 -52.63 60.87 21.11
CA ASN A 8 -51.26 61.22 21.49
C ASN A 8 -50.57 60.13 22.32
N ILE A 9 -51.30 59.43 23.20
CA ILE A 9 -50.78 58.27 23.95
C ILE A 9 -50.48 57.09 23.01
N LEU A 10 -51.34 56.82 22.02
CA LEU A 10 -51.09 55.79 21.00
C LEU A 10 -49.89 56.13 20.11
N VAL A 11 -49.71 57.40 19.74
CA VAL A 11 -48.55 57.86 18.96
C VAL A 11 -47.25 57.78 19.77
N LEU A 12 -47.27 58.16 21.05
CA LEU A 12 -46.13 58.01 21.96
C LEU A 12 -45.78 56.54 22.22
N ALA A 13 -46.78 55.66 22.35
CA ALA A 13 -46.56 54.22 22.49
C ALA A 13 -45.98 53.60 21.21
N ALA A 14 -46.45 54.02 20.03
CA ALA A 14 -45.90 53.59 18.74
C ALA A 14 -44.46 54.08 18.53
N LEU A 15 -44.16 55.33 18.89
CA LEU A 15 -42.79 55.88 18.87
C LEU A 15 -41.87 55.16 19.86
N GLY A 16 -42.35 54.87 21.07
CA GLY A 16 -41.62 54.08 22.07
C GLY A 16 -41.33 52.66 21.59
N ALA A 17 -42.31 52.00 20.98
CA ALA A 17 -42.14 50.67 20.39
C ALA A 17 -41.16 50.66 19.21
N ALA A 18 -41.21 51.67 18.34
CA ALA A 18 -40.27 51.84 17.23
C ALA A 18 -38.83 52.10 17.71
N ALA A 19 -38.66 52.94 18.74
CA ALA A 19 -37.35 53.20 19.36
C ALA A 19 -36.78 51.94 20.04
N LEU A 20 -37.62 51.16 20.74
CA LEU A 20 -37.23 49.88 21.31
C LEU A 20 -36.86 48.85 20.23
N ALA A 21 -37.63 48.77 19.14
CA ALA A 21 -37.32 47.90 18.01
C ALA A 21 -35.98 48.29 17.36
N ALA A 22 -35.75 49.58 17.13
CA ALA A 22 -34.49 50.10 16.60
C ALA A 22 -33.30 49.85 17.54
N ALA A 23 -33.48 50.02 18.86
CA ALA A 23 -32.46 49.71 19.86
C ALA A 23 -32.15 48.21 19.93
N SER A 24 -33.18 47.34 19.87
CA SER A 24 -33.00 45.89 19.85
C SER A 24 -32.32 45.40 18.57
N TYR A 25 -32.68 45.98 17.43
CA TYR A 25 -32.06 45.68 16.14
C TYR A 25 -30.63 46.21 16.09
N GLY A 26 -30.39 47.41 16.62
CA GLY A 26 -29.05 48.00 16.75
C GLY A 26 -28.15 47.16 17.66
N ALA A 27 -28.66 46.68 18.80
CA ALA A 27 -27.94 45.78 19.69
C ALA A 27 -27.64 44.43 19.01
N TYR A 28 -28.61 43.85 18.29
CA TYR A 28 -28.42 42.62 17.52
C TYR A 28 -27.37 42.78 16.41
N TRP A 29 -27.42 43.89 15.67
CA TRP A 29 -26.45 44.19 14.62
C TRP A 29 -25.04 44.42 15.18
N TRP A 30 -24.94 45.17 16.27
CA TRP A 30 -23.68 45.47 16.95
C TRP A 30 -23.01 44.22 17.56
N HIS A 31 -23.82 43.32 18.11
CA HIS A 31 -23.32 42.11 18.79
C HIS A 31 -23.21 40.89 17.90
N THR A 32 -24.03 40.75 16.85
CA THR A 32 -24.15 39.48 16.11
C THR A 32 -24.03 39.70 14.61
N GLY A 33 -24.77 40.65 14.05
CA GLY A 33 -24.82 40.86 12.59
C GLY A 33 -23.47 41.24 11.96
N ARG A 34 -22.66 42.07 12.64
CA ARG A 34 -21.38 42.56 12.10
C ARG A 34 -20.27 41.51 11.98
N PHE A 35 -20.44 40.35 12.61
CA PHE A 35 -19.43 39.28 12.64
C PHE A 35 -19.78 38.10 11.72
N MET A 36 -20.87 38.21 10.96
CA MET A 36 -21.33 37.16 10.05
C MET A 36 -20.85 37.50 8.65
N GLN A 37 -19.84 36.78 8.16
CA GLN A 37 -19.38 36.91 6.78
C GLN A 37 -20.06 35.85 5.93
N THR A 38 -20.80 36.28 4.90
CA THR A 38 -21.51 35.38 3.98
C THR A 38 -20.83 35.35 2.61
N THR A 39 -20.77 34.18 2.00
CA THR A 39 -20.42 34.00 0.58
C THR A 39 -21.39 33.01 -0.07
N ASP A 40 -21.71 33.27 -1.32
CA ASP A 40 -22.52 32.44 -2.23
C ASP A 40 -21.66 31.63 -3.21
N ASP A 41 -20.35 31.89 -3.24
CA ASP A 41 -19.36 31.18 -4.05
C ASP A 41 -18.70 30.11 -3.19
N ALA A 42 -19.47 29.08 -2.92
CA ALA A 42 -19.00 27.93 -2.19
C ALA A 42 -19.57 26.66 -2.80
N TYR A 43 -18.73 25.64 -2.88
CA TYR A 43 -19.08 24.36 -3.47
C TYR A 43 -18.72 23.23 -2.51
N VAL A 44 -19.53 22.18 -2.52
CA VAL A 44 -19.20 20.94 -1.83
C VAL A 44 -18.02 20.27 -2.54
N GLY A 45 -16.95 20.00 -1.80
CA GLY A 45 -15.79 19.24 -2.24
C GLY A 45 -15.82 17.81 -1.73
N GLY A 46 -15.11 16.92 -2.41
CA GLY A 46 -14.92 15.53 -2.02
C GLY A 46 -13.80 14.87 -2.81
N ASP A 47 -13.11 13.90 -2.20
CA ASP A 47 -11.99 13.19 -2.82
C ASP A 47 -12.49 12.16 -3.85
N ILE A 48 -12.71 12.62 -5.08
CA ILE A 48 -13.11 11.74 -6.19
C ILE A 48 -11.92 10.88 -6.60
N SER A 49 -11.93 9.60 -6.21
CA SER A 49 -10.85 8.67 -6.52
C SER A 49 -11.08 8.00 -7.88
N ALA A 50 -10.11 8.10 -8.78
CA ALA A 50 -10.10 7.37 -10.04
C ALA A 50 -9.65 5.92 -9.81
N ILE A 51 -10.53 4.95 -10.08
CA ILE A 51 -10.20 3.53 -10.00
C ILE A 51 -9.70 3.07 -11.36
N SER A 52 -8.48 2.55 -11.40
CA SER A 52 -7.81 2.08 -12.62
C SER A 52 -7.41 0.60 -12.51
N SER A 53 -7.16 -0.03 -13.67
CA SER A 53 -6.65 -1.39 -13.70
C SER A 53 -5.14 -1.44 -13.50
N LYS A 54 -4.64 -2.40 -12.73
CA LYS A 54 -3.20 -2.72 -12.66
C LYS A 54 -2.77 -3.75 -13.70
N VAL A 55 -3.70 -4.55 -14.21
CA VAL A 55 -3.44 -5.65 -15.16
C VAL A 55 -4.24 -5.44 -16.44
N SER A 56 -3.74 -5.96 -17.57
CA SER A 56 -4.45 -5.86 -18.85
C SER A 56 -5.39 -7.04 -19.07
N GLY A 57 -6.49 -6.83 -19.78
CA GLY A 57 -7.39 -7.92 -20.15
C GLY A 57 -8.76 -7.42 -20.58
N TYR A 58 -9.61 -8.37 -20.99
CA TYR A 58 -11.00 -8.08 -21.29
C TYR A 58 -11.82 -8.03 -19.99
N ILE A 59 -12.72 -7.05 -19.89
CA ILE A 59 -13.67 -6.99 -18.79
C ILE A 59 -14.69 -8.11 -18.97
N GLN A 60 -14.66 -9.11 -18.09
CA GLN A 60 -15.59 -10.24 -18.11
C GLN A 60 -16.94 -9.84 -17.52
N GLN A 61 -16.92 -9.13 -16.40
CA GLN A 61 -18.13 -8.72 -15.68
C GLN A 61 -17.94 -7.35 -15.05
N LEU A 62 -18.99 -6.54 -15.15
CA LEU A 62 -19.16 -5.32 -14.38
C LEU A 62 -20.21 -5.59 -13.30
N ALA A 63 -19.82 -5.52 -12.03
CA ALA A 63 -20.67 -5.86 -10.89
C ALA A 63 -21.43 -4.65 -10.32
N VAL A 64 -21.17 -3.45 -10.82
CA VAL A 64 -21.74 -2.19 -10.33
C VAL A 64 -22.37 -1.36 -11.44
N GLN A 65 -23.29 -0.48 -11.04
CA GLN A 65 -23.98 0.46 -11.93
C GLN A 65 -23.63 1.90 -11.57
N ASP A 66 -23.96 2.82 -12.47
CA ASP A 66 -23.77 4.25 -12.27
C ASP A 66 -24.62 4.74 -11.08
N ASN A 67 -24.03 5.54 -10.19
CA ASN A 67 -24.65 6.05 -8.96
C ASN A 67 -25.00 4.98 -7.90
N MET A 68 -24.46 3.75 -8.02
CA MET A 68 -24.67 2.69 -7.04
C MET A 68 -23.77 2.89 -5.80
N ALA A 69 -24.35 2.73 -4.61
CA ALA A 69 -23.60 2.70 -3.36
C ALA A 69 -22.85 1.37 -3.21
N VAL A 70 -21.60 1.43 -2.78
CA VAL A 70 -20.71 0.29 -2.58
C VAL A 70 -20.00 0.40 -1.25
N LYS A 71 -19.69 -0.74 -0.64
CA LYS A 71 -18.87 -0.85 0.56
C LYS A 71 -17.44 -1.23 0.20
N LYS A 72 -16.52 -0.92 1.10
CA LYS A 72 -15.12 -1.33 1.02
C LYS A 72 -15.03 -2.85 0.83
N GLY A 73 -14.30 -3.27 -0.21
CA GLY A 73 -14.11 -4.67 -0.57
C GLY A 73 -15.12 -5.23 -1.56
N ASP A 74 -16.19 -4.50 -1.87
CA ASP A 74 -17.16 -4.92 -2.89
C ASP A 74 -16.49 -5.03 -4.26
N LEU A 75 -16.87 -6.06 -5.02
CA LEU A 75 -16.39 -6.27 -6.38
C LEU A 75 -16.99 -5.20 -7.29
N LEU A 76 -16.13 -4.48 -8.00
CA LEU A 76 -16.54 -3.46 -8.97
C LEU A 76 -16.50 -4.03 -10.38
N ILE A 77 -15.34 -4.56 -10.76
CA ILE A 77 -15.04 -5.04 -12.10
C ILE A 77 -14.24 -6.34 -11.97
N ARG A 78 -14.60 -7.33 -12.79
CA ARG A 78 -13.83 -8.55 -12.98
C ARG A 78 -13.26 -8.58 -14.39
N ILE A 79 -11.95 -8.64 -14.48
CA ILE A 79 -11.20 -8.92 -15.71
C ILE A 79 -11.14 -10.44 -15.90
N ASP A 80 -11.14 -10.89 -17.15
CA ASP A 80 -10.95 -12.30 -17.49
C ASP A 80 -9.67 -12.85 -16.85
N ASP A 81 -9.83 -13.86 -16.00
CA ASP A 81 -8.79 -14.39 -15.13
C ASP A 81 -8.10 -15.64 -15.70
N ARG A 82 -8.55 -16.17 -16.85
CA ARG A 82 -8.11 -17.47 -17.37
C ARG A 82 -6.60 -17.53 -17.60
N ASP A 83 -6.04 -16.50 -18.24
CA ASP A 83 -4.61 -16.40 -18.51
C ASP A 83 -3.81 -16.28 -17.20
N TYR A 84 -4.33 -15.54 -16.22
CA TYR A 84 -3.70 -15.37 -14.91
C TYR A 84 -3.74 -16.64 -14.07
N ARG A 85 -4.85 -17.41 -14.14
CA ARG A 85 -4.95 -18.72 -13.50
C ARG A 85 -4.01 -19.74 -14.13
N ALA A 86 -3.88 -19.73 -15.46
CA ALA A 86 -2.91 -20.57 -16.16
C ALA A 86 -1.46 -20.20 -15.77
N ALA A 87 -1.14 -18.90 -15.70
CA ALA A 87 0.16 -18.42 -15.25
C ALA A 87 0.47 -18.82 -13.79
N LEU A 88 -0.52 -18.72 -12.89
CA LEU A 88 -0.41 -19.18 -11.51
C LEU A 88 -0.14 -20.69 -11.43
N ALA A 89 -0.87 -21.49 -12.20
CA ALA A 89 -0.68 -22.93 -12.26
C ALA A 89 0.71 -23.30 -12.80
N LYS A 90 1.20 -22.59 -13.83
CA LYS A 90 2.56 -22.75 -14.35
C LYS A 90 3.60 -22.45 -13.27
N ALA A 91 3.50 -21.33 -12.57
CA ALA A 91 4.43 -20.96 -11.51
C ALA A 91 4.40 -21.93 -10.32
N ALA A 92 3.22 -22.47 -9.98
CA ALA A 92 3.10 -23.51 -8.95
C ALA A 92 3.80 -24.81 -9.38
N GLY A 93 3.70 -25.19 -10.66
CA GLY A 93 4.45 -26.31 -11.23
C GLY A 93 5.97 -26.10 -11.18
N GLU A 94 6.45 -24.87 -11.43
CA GLU A 94 7.88 -24.53 -11.30
C GLU A 94 8.37 -24.70 -9.85
N VAL A 95 7.60 -24.26 -8.86
CA VAL A 95 7.92 -24.50 -7.43
C VAL A 95 7.97 -25.99 -7.12
N ALA A 96 6.98 -26.77 -7.57
CA ALA A 96 6.95 -28.22 -7.35
C ALA A 96 8.17 -28.92 -7.99
N ALA A 97 8.59 -28.50 -9.18
CA ALA A 97 9.78 -29.02 -9.85
C ALA A 97 11.06 -28.74 -9.04
N GLN A 98 11.22 -27.53 -8.49
CA GLN A 98 12.39 -27.21 -7.65
C GLN A 98 12.36 -27.93 -6.29
N GLN A 99 11.18 -28.15 -5.71
CA GLN A 99 11.03 -28.98 -4.52
C GLN A 99 11.44 -30.44 -4.78
N ALA A 100 11.04 -31.00 -5.92
CA ALA A 100 11.46 -32.34 -6.32
C ALA A 100 12.99 -32.42 -6.53
N ALA A 101 13.61 -31.43 -7.17
CA ALA A 101 15.06 -31.34 -7.32
C ALA A 101 15.77 -31.24 -5.96
N LEU A 102 15.20 -30.53 -4.99
CA LEU A 102 15.73 -30.45 -3.63
C LEU A 102 15.68 -31.80 -2.91
N ALA A 103 14.58 -32.54 -3.06
CA ALA A 103 14.46 -33.88 -2.49
C ALA A 103 15.48 -34.86 -3.12
N ASP A 104 15.68 -34.78 -4.44
CA ASP A 104 16.65 -35.60 -5.17
C ASP A 104 18.10 -35.35 -4.72
N ILE A 105 18.50 -34.08 -4.59
CA ILE A 105 19.86 -33.76 -4.12
C ILE A 105 20.07 -34.16 -2.65
N GLN A 106 19.03 -34.08 -1.82
CA GLN A 106 19.08 -34.55 -0.43
C GLN A 106 19.27 -36.07 -0.36
N ALA A 107 18.53 -36.85 -1.17
CA ALA A 107 18.70 -38.29 -1.26
C ALA A 107 20.11 -38.66 -1.77
N THR A 108 20.58 -37.99 -2.82
CA THR A 108 21.94 -38.17 -3.37
C THR A 108 23.02 -37.86 -2.33
N ARG A 109 22.82 -36.81 -1.52
CA ARG A 109 23.72 -36.46 -0.42
C ARG A 109 23.75 -37.54 0.67
N GLN A 110 22.60 -38.10 1.04
CA GLN A 110 22.54 -39.20 2.00
C GLN A 110 23.29 -40.44 1.49
N LEU A 111 23.13 -40.78 0.21
CA LEU A 111 23.90 -41.84 -0.43
C LEU A 111 25.41 -41.56 -0.38
N GLN A 112 25.83 -40.33 -0.69
CA GLN A 112 27.24 -39.95 -0.64
C GLN A 112 27.81 -40.04 0.79
N GLN A 113 27.01 -39.71 1.81
CA GLN A 113 27.43 -39.86 3.21
C GLN A 113 27.65 -41.32 3.60
N ALA A 114 26.82 -42.24 3.09
CA ALA A 114 27.03 -43.67 3.24
C ALA A 114 28.33 -44.12 2.55
N THR A 115 28.61 -43.62 1.34
CA THR A 115 29.87 -43.87 0.63
C THR A 115 31.09 -43.40 1.43
N ILE A 116 31.06 -42.19 2.01
CA ILE A 116 32.14 -41.68 2.86
C ILE A 116 32.35 -42.59 4.07
N THR A 117 31.27 -43.08 4.69
CA THR A 117 31.34 -44.01 5.82
C THR A 117 32.00 -45.32 5.41
N GLY A 118 31.66 -45.86 4.22
CA GLY A 118 32.31 -47.02 3.64
C GLY A 118 33.81 -46.80 3.37
N SER A 119 34.18 -45.68 2.73
CA SER A 119 35.59 -45.33 2.50
C SER A 119 36.37 -45.12 3.80
N ALA A 120 35.73 -44.57 4.84
CA ALA A 120 36.34 -44.43 6.16
C ALA A 120 36.60 -45.79 6.82
N ALA A 121 35.67 -46.75 6.69
CA ALA A 121 35.86 -48.12 7.17
C ALA A 121 36.99 -48.84 6.41
N SER A 122 37.07 -48.67 5.08
CA SER A 122 38.16 -49.22 4.27
C SER A 122 39.52 -48.63 4.64
N LEU A 123 39.60 -47.32 4.90
CA LEU A 123 40.80 -46.69 5.41
C LEU A 123 41.22 -47.26 6.76
N LEU A 124 40.27 -47.44 7.69
CA LEU A 124 40.55 -48.01 9.00
C LEU A 124 41.09 -49.45 8.89
N ALA A 125 40.52 -50.27 8.00
CA ALA A 125 41.04 -51.61 7.72
C ALA A 125 42.47 -51.58 7.13
N ALA A 126 42.73 -50.68 6.18
CA ALA A 126 44.06 -50.52 5.58
C ALA A 126 45.09 -50.02 6.61
N THR A 127 44.73 -49.07 7.47
CA THR A 127 45.58 -48.58 8.57
C THR A 127 45.91 -49.71 9.55
N ALA A 128 44.94 -50.52 9.97
CA ALA A 128 45.18 -51.66 10.86
C ALA A 128 46.13 -52.70 10.22
N ALA A 129 45.98 -52.97 8.92
CA ALA A 129 46.88 -53.86 8.18
C ALA A 129 48.31 -53.29 8.09
N THR A 130 48.45 -51.99 7.82
CA THR A 130 49.75 -51.31 7.81
C THR A 130 50.41 -51.32 9.18
N GLU A 131 49.67 -51.08 10.27
CA GLU A 131 50.20 -51.12 11.64
C GLU A 131 50.74 -52.51 12.00
N LYS A 132 49.98 -53.56 11.67
CA LYS A 132 50.45 -54.95 11.84
C LYS A 132 51.76 -55.17 11.10
N LEU A 133 51.82 -54.83 9.80
CA LEU A 133 53.01 -55.06 8.97
C LEU A 133 54.18 -54.15 9.36
N ALA A 134 53.93 -52.96 9.89
CA ALA A 134 54.94 -52.08 10.45
C ALA A 134 55.59 -52.68 11.70
N ASN A 135 54.79 -53.28 12.58
CA ASN A 135 55.27 -53.99 13.76
C ASN A 135 56.06 -55.24 13.35
N ASP A 136 55.57 -56.03 12.39
CA ASP A 136 56.27 -57.19 11.85
C ASP A 136 57.62 -56.80 11.23
N ASN A 137 57.65 -55.74 10.42
CA ASN A 137 58.88 -55.21 9.82
C ASN A 137 59.87 -54.72 10.89
N ARG A 138 59.42 -53.99 11.92
CA ARG A 138 60.28 -53.57 13.06
C ARG A 138 60.88 -54.78 13.77
N ARG A 139 60.08 -55.80 14.06
CA ARG A 139 60.51 -57.04 14.72
C ARG A 139 61.53 -57.80 13.87
N TYR A 140 61.28 -58.00 12.59
CA TYR A 140 62.21 -58.72 11.70
C TYR A 140 63.50 -57.95 11.44
N ASN A 141 63.47 -56.62 11.36
CA ASN A 141 64.69 -55.82 11.28
C ASN A 141 65.57 -55.96 12.53
N ALA A 142 64.98 -55.99 13.72
CA ALA A 142 65.72 -56.23 14.97
C ALA A 142 66.34 -57.64 15.02
N LEU A 143 65.60 -58.67 14.59
CA LEU A 143 66.09 -60.07 14.54
C LEU A 143 67.17 -60.27 13.47
N ALA A 144 67.10 -59.56 12.35
CA ALA A 144 68.13 -59.58 11.31
C ALA A 144 69.44 -58.95 11.80
N ALA A 145 69.37 -57.91 12.64
CA ALA A 145 70.55 -57.27 13.23
C ALA A 145 71.31 -58.20 14.19
N SER A 146 70.61 -59.15 14.83
CA SER A 146 71.22 -60.22 15.63
C SER A 146 71.55 -61.49 14.82
N SER A 147 71.57 -61.42 13.48
CA SER A 147 71.82 -62.56 12.57
C SER A 147 70.89 -63.78 12.78
N ALA A 148 69.69 -63.58 13.34
CA ALA A 148 68.76 -64.64 13.70
C ALA A 148 67.83 -65.07 12.54
N ILE A 149 67.78 -64.31 11.46
CA ILE A 149 66.96 -64.58 10.26
C ILE A 149 67.73 -64.25 8.97
N SER A 150 67.27 -64.78 7.83
CA SER A 150 67.89 -64.49 6.52
C SER A 150 67.55 -63.09 5.98
N ALA A 151 68.43 -62.54 5.14
CA ALA A 151 68.21 -61.27 4.45
C ALA A 151 66.94 -61.27 3.60
N GLN A 152 66.59 -62.41 2.99
CA GLN A 152 65.37 -62.57 2.18
C GLN A 152 64.09 -62.34 3.01
N ILE A 153 64.04 -62.85 4.25
CA ILE A 153 62.86 -62.67 5.12
C ILE A 153 62.69 -61.19 5.48
N ARG A 154 63.79 -60.49 5.78
CA ARG A 154 63.80 -59.05 6.02
C ARG A 154 63.30 -58.26 4.80
N ASP A 155 63.83 -58.58 3.63
CA ASP A 155 63.51 -57.85 2.39
C ASP A 155 62.04 -58.05 1.99
N ASN A 156 61.50 -59.26 2.18
CA ASN A 156 60.07 -59.55 2.00
C ASN A 156 59.20 -58.74 2.99
N ALA A 157 59.56 -58.70 4.27
CA ALA A 157 58.81 -57.92 5.27
C ALA A 157 58.81 -56.41 4.96
N SER A 158 59.94 -55.88 4.48
CA SER A 158 60.05 -54.49 4.03
C SER A 158 59.19 -54.21 2.78
N ALA A 159 59.17 -55.13 1.81
CA ALA A 159 58.29 -55.03 0.63
C ALA A 159 56.81 -55.09 1.02
N ASP A 160 56.43 -56.00 1.91
CA ASP A 160 55.05 -56.16 2.40
C ASP A 160 54.56 -54.90 3.13
N TYR A 161 55.40 -54.32 4.00
CA TYR A 161 55.10 -53.05 4.66
C TYR A 161 54.91 -51.91 3.65
N ARG A 162 55.82 -51.76 2.68
CA ARG A 162 55.70 -50.72 1.64
C ARG A 162 54.42 -50.86 0.81
N ARG A 163 54.02 -52.09 0.49
CA ARG A 163 52.75 -52.35 -0.21
C ARG A 163 51.54 -51.96 0.63
N ALA A 164 51.52 -52.32 1.92
CA ALA A 164 50.42 -51.95 2.82
C ALA A 164 50.32 -50.44 3.02
N HIS A 165 51.45 -49.76 3.20
CA HIS A 165 51.50 -48.30 3.27
C HIS A 165 50.95 -47.64 1.99
N ALA A 166 51.30 -48.15 0.81
CA ALA A 166 50.74 -47.65 -0.45
C ALA A 166 49.21 -47.85 -0.53
N GLU A 167 48.69 -48.98 -0.07
CA GLU A 167 47.24 -49.23 -0.04
C GLU A 167 46.52 -48.33 0.97
N GLN A 168 47.13 -48.04 2.12
CA GLN A 168 46.59 -47.07 3.07
C GLN A 168 46.50 -45.67 2.47
N GLU A 169 47.56 -45.18 1.82
CA GLU A 169 47.54 -43.84 1.20
C GLU A 169 46.53 -43.77 0.05
N LYS A 170 46.33 -44.86 -0.70
CA LYS A 170 45.25 -44.97 -1.68
C LYS A 170 43.87 -44.87 -1.02
N ALA A 171 43.59 -45.66 0.02
CA ALA A 171 42.31 -45.61 0.73
C ALA A 171 42.04 -44.22 1.35
N LYS A 172 43.09 -43.53 1.80
CA LYS A 172 43.01 -42.14 2.30
C LYS A 172 42.69 -41.15 1.19
N ALA A 173 43.29 -41.30 0.02
CA ALA A 173 42.97 -40.51 -1.15
C ALA A 173 41.50 -40.73 -1.58
N ASP A 174 41.04 -41.99 -1.60
CA ASP A 174 39.66 -42.34 -1.96
C ASP A 174 38.64 -41.71 -0.99
N LYS A 175 38.90 -41.74 0.32
CA LYS A 175 38.09 -41.03 1.32
C LYS A 175 38.06 -39.52 1.06
N THR A 176 39.21 -38.93 0.75
CA THR A 176 39.31 -37.48 0.47
C THR A 176 38.53 -37.10 -0.78
N VAL A 177 38.56 -37.94 -1.83
CA VAL A 177 37.74 -37.75 -3.04
C VAL A 177 36.25 -37.81 -2.69
N ALA A 178 35.83 -38.80 -1.90
CA ALA A 178 34.45 -38.93 -1.47
C ALA A 178 33.97 -37.72 -0.64
N GLU A 179 34.82 -37.17 0.23
CA GLU A 179 34.53 -35.95 1.00
C GLU A 179 34.44 -34.70 0.11
N ARG A 180 35.34 -34.55 -0.88
CA ARG A 180 35.27 -33.42 -1.83
C ARG A 180 34.01 -33.48 -2.69
N GLN A 181 33.55 -34.67 -3.05
CA GLN A 181 32.29 -34.83 -3.78
C GLN A 181 31.09 -34.33 -2.97
N LEU A 182 31.11 -34.48 -1.63
CA LEU A 182 30.07 -33.92 -0.77
C LEU A 182 30.02 -32.39 -0.85
N ALA A 183 31.18 -31.72 -0.86
CA ALA A 183 31.24 -30.26 -1.01
C ALA A 183 30.67 -29.77 -2.37
N VAL A 184 30.81 -30.57 -3.43
CA VAL A 184 30.17 -30.29 -4.73
C VAL A 184 28.64 -30.41 -4.63
N LEU A 185 28.14 -31.41 -3.90
CA LEU A 185 26.69 -31.58 -3.66
C LEU A 185 26.14 -30.44 -2.79
N ASP A 186 26.90 -29.95 -1.80
CA ASP A 186 26.55 -28.76 -1.00
C ASP A 186 26.34 -27.54 -1.89
N ALA A 187 27.28 -27.25 -2.79
CA ALA A 187 27.17 -26.13 -3.72
C ALA A 187 25.95 -26.27 -4.65
N ARG A 188 25.67 -27.48 -5.15
CA ARG A 188 24.47 -27.75 -5.97
C ARG A 188 23.18 -27.58 -5.19
N GLN A 189 23.15 -28.02 -3.93
CA GLN A 189 21.99 -27.82 -3.05
C GLN A 189 21.70 -26.33 -2.84
N GLN A 190 22.72 -25.50 -2.64
CA GLN A 190 22.55 -24.05 -2.54
C GLN A 190 22.00 -23.43 -3.84
N GLN A 191 22.47 -23.90 -5.00
CA GLN A 191 21.91 -23.49 -6.29
C GLN A 191 20.42 -23.83 -6.42
N ILE A 192 20.01 -25.04 -6.02
CA ILE A 192 18.61 -25.47 -6.05
C ILE A 192 17.76 -24.65 -5.08
N LEU A 193 18.27 -24.36 -3.87
CA LEU A 193 17.57 -23.51 -2.91
C LEU A 193 17.35 -22.09 -3.45
N ALA A 194 18.36 -21.51 -4.10
CA ALA A 194 18.22 -20.21 -4.77
C ALA A 194 17.18 -20.26 -5.90
N ALA A 195 17.19 -21.31 -6.72
CA ALA A 195 16.20 -21.50 -7.78
C ALA A 195 14.77 -21.69 -7.22
N LEU A 196 14.63 -22.41 -6.10
CA LEU A 196 13.36 -22.57 -5.39
C LEU A 196 12.83 -21.23 -4.87
N ALA A 197 13.69 -20.41 -4.25
CA ALA A 197 13.31 -19.08 -3.79
C ALA A 197 12.84 -18.18 -4.95
N GLN A 198 13.52 -18.23 -6.10
CA GLN A 198 13.10 -17.52 -7.31
C GLN A 198 11.74 -18.02 -7.82
N ALA A 199 11.52 -19.34 -7.85
CA ALA A 199 10.25 -19.92 -8.28
C ALA A 199 9.10 -19.52 -7.33
N GLN A 200 9.35 -19.47 -6.02
CA GLN A 200 8.38 -18.98 -5.02
C GLN A 200 8.04 -17.50 -5.22
N ALA A 201 9.03 -16.66 -5.52
CA ALA A 201 8.79 -15.26 -5.85
C ALA A 201 7.92 -15.11 -7.12
N ASN A 202 8.20 -15.91 -8.15
CA ASN A 202 7.40 -15.92 -9.39
C ASN A 202 5.95 -16.38 -9.12
N LEU A 203 5.76 -17.37 -8.25
CA LEU A 203 4.44 -17.82 -7.83
C LEU A 203 3.65 -16.69 -7.14
N GLU A 204 4.29 -15.94 -6.26
CA GLU A 204 3.65 -14.82 -5.57
C GLU A 204 3.29 -13.68 -6.54
N ILE A 205 4.17 -13.37 -7.51
CA ILE A 205 3.86 -12.40 -8.56
C ILE A 205 2.63 -12.84 -9.37
N ALA A 206 2.56 -14.12 -9.76
CA ALA A 206 1.41 -14.65 -10.49
C ALA A 206 0.12 -14.61 -9.66
N ARG A 207 0.21 -14.87 -8.35
CA ARG A 207 -0.90 -14.76 -7.40
C ARG A 207 -1.41 -13.33 -7.26
N LEU A 208 -0.50 -12.37 -7.13
CA LEU A 208 -0.83 -10.95 -7.06
C LEU A 208 -1.51 -10.49 -8.35
N ASN A 209 -0.97 -10.87 -9.51
CA ASN A 209 -1.57 -10.55 -10.80
C ASN A 209 -2.98 -11.12 -10.95
N LEU A 210 -3.22 -12.35 -10.48
CA LEU A 210 -4.57 -12.91 -10.40
C LEU A 210 -5.46 -12.12 -9.44
N SER A 211 -4.95 -11.66 -8.29
CA SER A 211 -5.75 -10.85 -7.37
C SER A 211 -6.16 -9.49 -7.96
N TYR A 212 -5.35 -8.94 -8.87
CA TYR A 212 -5.62 -7.67 -9.54
C TYR A 212 -6.68 -7.78 -10.66
N THR A 213 -7.10 -8.99 -11.05
CA THR A 213 -8.23 -9.16 -11.99
C THR A 213 -9.57 -8.81 -11.34
N ASP A 214 -9.67 -8.98 -10.02
CA ASP A 214 -10.81 -8.57 -9.20
C ASP A 214 -10.57 -7.16 -8.66
N ILE A 215 -11.14 -6.15 -9.32
CA ILE A 215 -11.03 -4.75 -8.90
C ILE A 215 -12.13 -4.48 -7.87
N ARG A 216 -11.71 -4.13 -6.64
CA ARG A 216 -12.60 -3.93 -5.48
C ARG A 216 -12.57 -2.49 -4.98
N ALA A 217 -13.64 -2.08 -4.30
CA ALA A 217 -13.74 -0.75 -3.72
C ALA A 217 -12.73 -0.55 -2.56
N PRO A 218 -11.87 0.48 -2.58
CA PRO A 218 -10.91 0.74 -1.50
C PRO A 218 -11.56 1.30 -0.22
N PHE A 219 -12.73 1.95 -0.34
CA PHE A 219 -13.49 2.55 0.75
C PHE A 219 -15.00 2.57 0.42
N ASP A 220 -15.83 2.87 1.42
CA ASP A 220 -17.28 3.01 1.24
C ASP A 220 -17.62 4.28 0.46
N GLY A 221 -18.47 4.16 -0.56
CA GLY A 221 -18.74 5.29 -1.44
C GLY A 221 -19.84 5.02 -2.46
N VAL A 222 -19.97 5.94 -3.40
CA VAL A 222 -20.90 5.83 -4.53
C VAL A 222 -20.12 5.88 -5.83
N ILE A 223 -20.46 4.99 -6.75
CA ILE A 223 -19.87 4.93 -8.09
C ILE A 223 -20.30 6.17 -8.88
N GLY A 224 -19.32 6.96 -9.29
CA GLY A 224 -19.51 8.11 -10.17
C GLY A 224 -19.40 7.72 -11.64
N ASN A 225 -18.72 8.55 -12.42
CA ASN A 225 -18.56 8.35 -13.87
C ASN A 225 -17.85 7.03 -14.17
N ARG A 226 -18.57 6.14 -14.86
CA ARG A 226 -18.05 4.88 -15.37
C ARG A 226 -17.68 5.00 -16.85
N ARG A 227 -16.48 4.54 -17.18
CA ARG A 227 -15.97 4.44 -18.56
C ARG A 227 -15.77 3.00 -19.03
N ALA A 228 -15.90 2.04 -18.12
CA ALA A 228 -15.74 0.62 -18.37
C ALA A 228 -17.05 -0.06 -18.83
N TRP A 229 -16.94 -0.91 -19.86
CA TRP A 229 -18.02 -1.76 -20.37
C TRP A 229 -17.61 -3.23 -20.42
N SER A 230 -18.56 -4.13 -20.17
CA SER A 230 -18.34 -5.57 -20.33
C SER A 230 -17.91 -5.87 -21.76
N GLY A 231 -16.89 -6.73 -21.91
CA GLY A 231 -16.29 -7.07 -23.21
C GLY A 231 -15.25 -6.09 -23.74
N SER A 232 -15.05 -4.91 -23.12
CA SER A 232 -14.00 -4.00 -23.54
C SER A 232 -12.62 -4.47 -23.06
N PHE A 233 -11.60 -4.22 -23.87
CA PHE A 233 -10.21 -4.46 -23.50
C PHE A 233 -9.64 -3.25 -22.75
N VAL A 234 -8.94 -3.50 -21.65
CA VAL A 234 -8.29 -2.46 -20.85
C VAL A 234 -6.81 -2.76 -20.69
N SER A 235 -5.99 -1.71 -20.77
CA SER A 235 -4.57 -1.78 -20.45
C SER A 235 -4.31 -1.37 -19.00
N SER A 236 -3.15 -1.76 -18.46
CA SER A 236 -2.70 -1.28 -17.15
C SER A 236 -2.64 0.26 -17.13
N GLY A 237 -3.17 0.86 -16.07
CA GLY A 237 -3.30 2.31 -15.88
C GLY A 237 -4.58 2.91 -16.43
N THR A 238 -5.38 2.18 -17.22
CA THR A 238 -6.65 2.71 -17.75
C THR A 238 -7.63 3.00 -16.62
N GLN A 239 -8.15 4.23 -16.56
CA GLN A 239 -9.20 4.63 -15.61
C GLN A 239 -10.55 4.01 -16.02
N LEU A 240 -11.13 3.24 -15.11
CA LEU A 240 -12.35 2.46 -15.36
C LEU A 240 -13.61 3.16 -14.84
N LEU A 241 -13.53 3.72 -13.63
CA LEU A 241 -14.61 4.45 -12.99
C LEU A 241 -14.07 5.44 -11.96
N SER A 242 -14.92 6.36 -11.48
CA SER A 242 -14.65 7.18 -10.31
C SER A 242 -15.46 6.70 -9.10
N LEU A 243 -14.87 6.74 -7.91
CA LEU A 243 -15.52 6.43 -6.64
C LEU A 243 -15.51 7.67 -5.76
N VAL A 244 -16.69 8.08 -5.29
CA VAL A 244 -16.86 9.23 -4.39
C VAL A 244 -17.08 8.70 -2.98
N PRO A 245 -16.29 9.13 -1.97
CA PRO A 245 -16.40 8.62 -0.61
C PRO A 245 -17.75 9.00 0.02
N ALA A 246 -18.30 8.08 0.81
CA ALA A 246 -19.58 8.29 1.48
C ALA A 246 -19.52 9.32 2.61
N HIS A 247 -18.32 9.59 3.14
CA HIS A 247 -18.07 10.47 4.27
C HIS A 247 -16.84 11.36 4.02
N GLY A 248 -16.69 12.42 4.81
CA GLY A 248 -15.51 13.30 4.73
C GLY A 248 -15.62 14.36 3.65
N LEU A 249 -16.83 14.70 3.22
CA LEU A 249 -17.06 15.85 2.36
C LEU A 249 -16.70 17.15 3.09
N TRP A 250 -16.25 18.14 2.33
CA TRP A 250 -15.94 19.48 2.84
C TRP A 250 -16.59 20.52 1.95
N ILE A 251 -16.47 21.79 2.32
CA ILE A 251 -16.89 22.91 1.48
C ILE A 251 -15.67 23.77 1.19
N ASP A 252 -15.45 24.05 -0.08
CA ASP A 252 -14.50 25.06 -0.52
C ASP A 252 -15.29 26.35 -0.78
N ALA A 253 -15.17 27.30 0.15
CA ALA A 253 -15.89 28.57 0.12
C ALA A 253 -14.94 29.72 -0.21
N ASN A 254 -15.20 30.41 -1.32
CA ASN A 254 -14.40 31.52 -1.78
C ASN A 254 -14.90 32.82 -1.14
N PHE A 255 -14.14 33.34 -0.17
CA PHE A 255 -14.41 34.63 0.46
C PHE A 255 -13.63 35.75 -0.22
N LYS A 256 -14.21 36.94 -0.26
CA LYS A 256 -13.51 38.14 -0.73
C LYS A 256 -12.36 38.46 0.24
N GLU A 257 -11.24 38.96 -0.26
CA GLU A 257 -10.06 39.30 0.53
C GLU A 257 -10.37 40.17 1.77
N ASN A 258 -11.29 41.12 1.63
CA ASN A 258 -11.72 42.01 2.73
C ASN A 258 -12.56 41.31 3.82
N GLN A 259 -13.11 40.12 3.55
CA GLN A 259 -13.89 39.32 4.50
C GLN A 259 -13.00 38.39 5.34
N LEU A 260 -11.70 38.26 5.04
CA LEU A 260 -10.79 37.33 5.72
C LEU A 260 -10.12 37.92 6.97
N ALA A 261 -10.21 39.23 7.19
CA ALA A 261 -9.39 39.94 8.17
C ALA A 261 -9.46 39.36 9.59
N HIS A 262 -10.60 38.80 9.98
CA HIS A 262 -10.81 38.18 11.28
C HIS A 262 -11.13 36.67 11.18
N MET A 263 -10.99 36.07 10.00
CA MET A 263 -11.23 34.64 9.81
C MET A 263 -10.06 33.80 10.33
N ARG A 264 -10.37 32.75 11.10
CA ARG A 264 -9.39 31.81 11.65
C ARG A 264 -9.92 30.38 11.63
N ALA A 265 -9.00 29.42 11.63
CA ALA A 265 -9.36 28.01 11.79
C ALA A 265 -10.08 27.79 13.14
N GLY A 266 -11.07 26.90 13.14
CA GLY A 266 -11.92 26.56 14.29
C GLY A 266 -13.18 27.41 14.45
N GLN A 267 -13.37 28.47 13.65
CA GLN A 267 -14.57 29.29 13.73
C GLN A 267 -15.83 28.54 13.25
N PRO A 268 -16.98 28.69 13.92
CA PRO A 268 -18.21 27.99 13.55
C PRO A 268 -18.81 28.58 12.27
N VAL A 269 -19.33 27.70 11.43
CA VAL A 269 -19.87 28.01 10.11
C VAL A 269 -21.27 27.41 9.97
N THR A 270 -22.19 28.21 9.46
CA THR A 270 -23.54 27.77 9.06
C THR A 270 -23.58 27.68 7.55
N ILE A 271 -24.04 26.55 7.03
CA ILE A 271 -24.12 26.28 5.60
C ILE A 271 -25.57 26.00 5.24
N VAL A 272 -26.03 26.58 4.14
CA VAL A 272 -27.33 26.29 3.54
C VAL A 272 -27.09 25.85 2.10
N ALA A 273 -27.53 24.66 1.75
CA ALA A 273 -27.38 24.15 0.38
C ALA A 273 -28.61 24.52 -0.46
N ASP A 274 -28.39 24.90 -1.72
CA ASP A 274 -29.49 25.29 -2.61
C ASP A 274 -30.48 24.14 -2.88
N VAL A 275 -29.97 22.90 -2.82
CA VAL A 275 -30.79 21.68 -2.94
C VAL A 275 -31.75 21.49 -1.75
N LEU A 276 -31.43 22.07 -0.59
CA LEU A 276 -32.19 21.95 0.66
C LEU A 276 -32.23 23.30 1.42
N PRO A 277 -33.00 24.29 0.93
CA PRO A 277 -32.97 25.65 1.47
C PRO A 277 -33.49 25.76 2.92
N ASN A 278 -34.28 24.78 3.39
CA ASN A 278 -34.83 24.75 4.74
C ASN A 278 -33.95 23.98 5.75
N HIS A 279 -32.80 23.44 5.32
CA HIS A 279 -31.91 22.67 6.17
C HIS A 279 -30.57 23.40 6.33
N THR A 280 -30.22 23.73 7.58
CA THR A 280 -28.91 24.33 7.91
C THR A 280 -27.93 23.26 8.35
N PHE A 281 -26.80 23.14 7.65
CA PHE A 281 -25.68 22.31 8.08
C PHE A 281 -24.71 23.12 8.92
N LYS A 282 -24.02 22.44 9.84
CA LYS A 282 -22.98 23.03 10.69
C LYS A 282 -21.62 22.52 10.24
N GLY A 283 -20.62 23.36 10.42
CA GLY A 283 -19.23 23.02 10.20
C GLY A 283 -18.32 24.02 10.90
N HIS A 284 -17.02 23.87 10.69
CA HIS A 284 -16.03 24.81 11.18
C HIS A 284 -14.99 25.10 10.09
N VAL A 285 -14.38 26.28 10.16
CA VAL A 285 -13.27 26.64 9.29
C VAL A 285 -12.10 25.70 9.58
N ALA A 286 -11.74 24.86 8.60
CA ALA A 286 -10.60 23.96 8.73
C ALA A 286 -9.29 24.70 8.44
N SER A 287 -9.22 25.39 7.30
CA SER A 287 -8.02 26.11 6.87
C SER A 287 -8.33 27.18 5.85
N LEU A 288 -7.46 28.19 5.78
CA LEU A 288 -7.47 29.20 4.72
C LEU A 288 -6.38 28.86 3.70
N ALA A 289 -6.66 29.01 2.40
CA ALA A 289 -5.67 28.76 1.36
C ALA A 289 -4.53 29.80 1.43
N PRO A 290 -3.27 29.40 1.15
CA PRO A 290 -2.12 30.30 1.21
C PRO A 290 -2.05 31.28 0.02
N ALA A 291 -2.91 31.16 -0.99
CA ALA A 291 -3.02 32.08 -2.11
C ALA A 291 -4.47 32.19 -2.64
N THR A 292 -4.73 33.17 -3.50
CA THR A 292 -6.04 33.40 -4.13
C THR A 292 -6.36 32.32 -5.15
N GLY A 293 -7.65 32.05 -5.39
CA GLY A 293 -8.09 31.03 -6.35
C GLY A 293 -7.55 31.26 -7.77
N SER A 294 -7.35 32.52 -8.16
CA SER A 294 -6.75 32.92 -9.45
C SER A 294 -5.30 32.46 -9.64
N ARG A 295 -4.53 32.33 -8.54
CA ARG A 295 -3.13 31.85 -8.59
C ARG A 295 -3.00 30.34 -8.67
N PHE A 296 -4.03 29.60 -8.24
CA PHE A 296 -4.10 28.14 -8.36
C PHE A 296 -4.79 27.67 -9.66
N SER A 297 -5.34 28.59 -10.45
CA SER A 297 -5.95 28.27 -11.74
C SER A 297 -4.90 27.89 -12.79
N ILE A 298 -5.20 26.89 -13.60
CA ILE A 298 -4.40 26.53 -14.80
C ILE A 298 -4.39 27.70 -15.81
N LEU A 299 -5.43 28.53 -15.79
CA LEU A 299 -5.55 29.74 -16.61
C LEU A 299 -5.87 30.94 -15.69
N PRO A 300 -4.86 31.69 -15.23
CA PRO A 300 -5.07 32.90 -14.45
C PRO A 300 -5.70 34.01 -15.29
N ALA A 301 -6.59 34.80 -14.68
CA ALA A 301 -7.10 36.01 -15.31
C ALA A 301 -6.02 37.11 -15.25
N GLU A 302 -5.36 37.38 -16.38
CA GLU A 302 -4.41 38.48 -16.55
C GLU A 302 -5.14 39.71 -17.12
N ASN A 303 -4.99 40.87 -16.49
CA ASN A 303 -5.54 42.13 -17.00
C ASN A 303 -4.63 42.70 -18.10
N ALA A 304 -4.98 42.46 -19.36
CA ALA A 304 -4.16 42.82 -20.52
C ALA A 304 -4.13 44.31 -20.91
N THR A 305 -4.93 45.18 -20.27
CA THR A 305 -5.24 46.53 -20.80
C THR A 305 -4.71 47.72 -19.99
N GLY A 306 -3.79 47.52 -19.02
CA GLY A 306 -3.08 48.63 -18.35
C GLY A 306 -3.94 49.57 -17.49
N ASN A 307 -5.23 49.28 -17.30
CA ASN A 307 -6.12 50.01 -16.41
C ASN A 307 -6.11 49.36 -15.01
N PHE A 308 -5.47 50.01 -14.04
CA PHE A 308 -5.35 49.53 -12.65
C PHE A 308 -6.66 49.74 -11.88
N THR A 309 -7.69 48.96 -12.19
CA THR A 309 -8.89 48.88 -11.33
C THR A 309 -8.63 47.82 -10.25
N LYS A 310 -8.75 48.18 -8.97
CA LYS A 310 -8.58 47.23 -7.85
C LYS A 310 -9.74 46.22 -7.87
N ILE A 311 -9.45 44.99 -8.27
CA ILE A 311 -10.41 43.88 -8.25
C ILE A 311 -10.16 43.06 -6.99
N VAL A 312 -11.19 42.96 -6.13
CA VAL A 312 -11.12 42.14 -4.91
C VAL A 312 -10.95 40.69 -5.30
N GLN A 313 -9.86 40.07 -4.83
CA GLN A 313 -9.59 38.67 -5.09
C GLN A 313 -10.38 37.79 -4.12
N ARG A 314 -10.62 36.55 -4.54
CA ARG A 314 -11.27 35.53 -3.72
C ARG A 314 -10.24 34.52 -3.20
N VAL A 315 -10.29 34.23 -1.91
CA VAL A 315 -9.43 33.25 -1.25
C VAL A 315 -10.30 32.06 -0.83
N PRO A 316 -9.95 30.84 -1.28
CA PRO A 316 -10.62 29.64 -0.84
C PRO A 316 -10.42 29.41 0.67
N VAL A 317 -11.52 29.23 1.38
CA VAL A 317 -11.55 28.82 2.78
C VAL A 317 -12.19 27.44 2.84
N ARG A 318 -11.44 26.47 3.34
CA ARG A 318 -11.90 25.10 3.51
C ARG A 318 -12.67 24.97 4.82
N ILE A 319 -13.88 24.42 4.73
CA ILE A 319 -14.79 24.23 5.85
C ILE A 319 -15.04 22.74 6.00
N ALA A 320 -14.74 22.21 7.18
CA ALA A 320 -15.06 20.83 7.53
C ALA A 320 -16.54 20.74 7.92
N LEU A 321 -17.25 19.78 7.32
CA LEU A 321 -18.65 19.52 7.61
C LEU A 321 -18.80 18.64 8.86
N GLU A 322 -19.79 18.94 9.68
CA GLU A 322 -20.11 18.16 10.88
C GLU A 322 -21.43 17.38 10.71
N GLY A 323 -21.51 16.21 11.34
CA GLY A 323 -22.74 15.41 11.41
C GLY A 323 -23.26 14.94 10.04
N ASP A 324 -24.56 15.09 9.81
CA ASP A 324 -25.23 14.58 8.60
C ASP A 324 -24.82 15.33 7.32
N GLY A 325 -24.27 16.54 7.43
CA GLY A 325 -23.74 17.27 6.27
C GLY A 325 -22.50 16.62 5.67
N ALA A 326 -21.72 15.87 6.47
CA ALA A 326 -20.52 15.18 6.00
C ALA A 326 -20.82 13.88 5.21
N LYS A 327 -22.10 13.50 5.07
CA LYS A 327 -22.55 12.29 4.36
C LYS A 327 -22.97 12.61 2.93
N LEU A 328 -22.58 11.76 1.99
CA LEU A 328 -22.84 11.91 0.56
C LEU A 328 -24.32 11.83 0.16
N ASP A 329 -25.18 11.28 1.02
CA ASP A 329 -26.60 11.09 0.73
C ASP A 329 -27.35 12.43 0.55
N VAL A 330 -26.90 13.47 1.27
CA VAL A 330 -27.57 14.77 1.33
C VAL A 330 -26.83 15.84 0.51
N LEU A 331 -25.50 15.90 0.63
CA LEU A 331 -24.65 16.83 -0.11
C LEU A 331 -23.74 16.06 -1.06
N ARG A 332 -23.69 16.47 -2.33
CA ARG A 332 -22.86 15.84 -3.36
C ARG A 332 -21.76 16.80 -3.80
N PRO A 333 -20.53 16.33 -4.07
CA PRO A 333 -19.48 17.16 -4.63
C PRO A 333 -19.95 17.92 -5.87
N GLY A 334 -19.66 19.22 -5.92
CA GLY A 334 -20.06 20.13 -6.98
C GLY A 334 -21.37 20.88 -6.75
N LEU A 335 -22.16 20.55 -5.72
CA LEU A 335 -23.34 21.36 -5.38
C LEU A 335 -22.95 22.72 -4.82
N SER A 336 -23.68 23.76 -5.22
CA SER A 336 -23.55 25.12 -4.69
C SER A 336 -24.16 25.23 -3.30
N VAL A 337 -23.50 25.98 -2.43
CA VAL A 337 -23.93 26.23 -1.06
C VAL A 337 -23.69 27.69 -0.68
N ILE A 338 -24.52 28.24 0.18
CA ILE A 338 -24.32 29.53 0.82
C ILE A 338 -23.70 29.29 2.19
N VAL A 339 -22.60 29.99 2.46
CA VAL A 339 -21.81 29.80 3.67
C VAL A 339 -21.78 31.09 4.48
N THR A 340 -22.10 30.98 5.77
CA THR A 340 -21.99 32.06 6.74
C THR A 340 -21.01 31.69 7.85
N VAL A 341 -19.89 32.41 7.93
CA VAL A 341 -18.86 32.25 8.97
C VAL A 341 -19.12 33.24 10.10
N ASN A 342 -19.09 32.78 11.34
CA ASN A 342 -19.22 33.63 12.52
C ASN A 342 -17.83 33.95 13.11
N GLU A 343 -17.37 35.19 12.93
CA GLU A 343 -16.07 35.68 13.38
C GLU A 343 -15.98 35.90 14.91
N LYS A 344 -17.08 35.73 15.65
CA LYS A 344 -17.17 36.05 17.09
C LYS A 344 -16.58 34.96 18.01
N SER A 345 -16.15 33.79 17.53
CA SER A 345 -15.56 32.71 18.36
C SER A 345 -14.69 31.72 17.57
N PRO A 346 -13.64 31.07 18.14
CA PRO A 346 -13.18 31.14 19.54
C PRO A 346 -11.73 31.65 19.72
N ARG A 347 -11.43 32.05 20.97
CA ARG A 347 -10.11 32.02 21.58
C ARG A 347 -9.67 30.58 21.80
#